data_AF-A0A2S9XJL1-F1
#
_entry.id   AF-A0A2S9XJL1-F1
#
_cell.length_a   1.000
_cell.length_b   1.000
_cell.length_c   1.000
_cell.angle_alpha   90.00
_cell.angle_beta   90.00
_cell.angle_gamma   90.00
#
_symmetry.space_group_name_H-M   'P 1'
#
loop_
_entity.id
_entity.type
_entity.pdbx_description
1 polymer ?
#
loop_
_entity_poly.entity_id
_entity_poly.type
_entity_poly.pdbx_seq_one_letter_code
_entity_poly.pdbx_strand_id
1 'polypeptide(L)'
;MKTLQLISTLTFAVLGGLTLSACDRTIESYDEVSDSEDPAMDPEDPDADPEDPDAEPQALTGTACTNLGEAVSCGDEGEVAYCAYMESADARQYGPCLAPEEVECEPGEWKHVPGPPVEEGEGEGEEEWGDPCGDIDYLCELAGGVPYWQEQYCDTPLVLSFDASPVEMIAAESTPAATFDISMRADSCISTDWPSAATPWLVIDLDQNGMIDGGHELFGSGTQLLDGNHAPNGFAALAELDADGNDLIDGADPRFDELMLWRDWDADRVSTPDELTPLLDSGVNSLPVEFDIAVDCDERGNCGVQRASFEHAGGVGEVVDVYLACH
;
A
#
# COMPACT_ATOMS: atom_id res chain seq x y z
N MET A 1 22.83 1.87 -59.99
CA MET A 1 23.69 2.86 -59.32
C MET A 1 23.95 2.39 -57.90
N LYS A 2 25.23 2.46 -57.51
CA LYS A 2 25.92 2.12 -56.25
C LYS A 2 25.11 1.71 -55.00
N THR A 3 25.42 0.48 -54.59
CA THR A 3 25.59 -0.11 -53.25
C THR A 3 25.96 0.85 -52.11
N LEU A 4 25.41 0.63 -50.91
CA LEU A 4 26.18 0.43 -49.66
C LEU A 4 25.31 -0.18 -48.54
N GLN A 5 25.74 -1.33 -48.04
CA GLN A 5 25.26 -2.05 -46.86
C GLN A 5 26.25 -1.76 -45.73
N LEU A 6 25.79 -1.45 -44.51
CA LEU A 6 26.64 -1.44 -43.32
C LEU A 6 26.08 -2.43 -42.30
N ILE A 7 26.90 -3.46 -42.06
CA ILE A 7 26.76 -4.49 -41.03
C ILE A 7 27.66 -4.05 -39.88
N SER A 8 27.13 -3.98 -38.66
CA SER A 8 27.93 -3.77 -37.45
C SER A 8 28.07 -5.11 -36.71
N THR A 9 29.28 -5.65 -36.71
CA THR A 9 29.73 -6.79 -35.92
C THR A 9 30.34 -6.30 -34.61
N LEU A 10 29.82 -6.76 -33.47
CA LEU A 10 30.44 -6.55 -32.15
C LEU A 10 31.21 -7.83 -31.76
N THR A 11 32.49 -7.67 -31.48
CA THR A 11 33.48 -8.73 -31.24
C THR A 11 33.62 -8.99 -29.74
N PHE A 12 33.49 -10.26 -29.33
CA PHE A 12 33.87 -10.78 -28.01
C PHE A 12 35.40 -10.80 -27.86
N ALA A 13 35.93 -10.36 -26.72
CA ALA A 13 37.30 -10.63 -26.32
C ALA A 13 37.35 -11.05 -24.84
N VAL A 14 37.71 -12.32 -24.63
CA VAL A 14 38.11 -12.92 -23.34
C VAL A 14 39.63 -13.06 -23.35
N LEU A 15 40.29 -12.60 -22.28
CA LEU A 15 41.64 -12.97 -21.82
C LEU A 15 41.76 -12.32 -20.43
N GLY A 16 42.20 -12.93 -19.34
CA GLY A 16 43.15 -14.03 -19.12
C GLY A 16 43.97 -13.60 -17.90
N GLY A 17 43.97 -14.42 -16.85
CA GLY A 17 44.47 -14.02 -15.52
C GLY A 17 45.98 -13.83 -15.41
N LEU A 18 46.41 -13.26 -14.28
CA LEU A 18 47.78 -13.33 -13.77
C LEU A 18 47.76 -13.15 -12.24
N THR A 19 48.35 -14.13 -11.55
CA THR A 19 48.64 -14.18 -10.12
C THR A 19 49.77 -13.23 -9.75
N LEU A 20 49.71 -12.61 -8.56
CA LEU A 20 50.90 -12.07 -7.89
C LEU A 20 50.83 -12.32 -6.39
N SER A 21 51.97 -12.83 -5.91
CA SER A 21 52.25 -13.37 -4.58
C SER A 21 52.70 -12.27 -3.61
N ALA A 22 52.32 -12.48 -2.34
CA ALA A 22 53.01 -12.16 -1.09
C ALA A 22 53.59 -10.75 -0.84
N CYS A 23 53.15 -10.15 0.27
CA CYS A 23 54.05 -9.45 1.19
C CYS A 23 53.91 -10.02 2.60
N ASP A 24 55.04 -10.53 3.06
CA ASP A 24 55.42 -11.09 4.34
C ASP A 24 55.63 -10.00 5.40
N ARG A 25 55.14 -10.23 6.63
CA ARG A 25 55.76 -9.74 7.88
C ARG A 25 55.46 -10.71 9.04
N THR A 26 56.40 -11.63 9.25
CA THR A 26 57.01 -12.06 10.54
C THR A 26 56.90 -11.04 11.69
N ILE A 27 56.88 -11.30 13.00
CA ILE A 27 57.23 -12.41 13.95
C ILE A 27 56.78 -11.84 15.35
N GLU A 28 56.22 -12.57 16.32
CA GLU A 28 56.92 -13.21 17.44
C GLU A 28 56.02 -14.22 18.17
N SER A 29 56.62 -15.40 18.35
CA SER A 29 56.27 -16.54 19.19
C SER A 29 56.17 -16.18 20.68
N TYR A 30 55.28 -16.82 21.44
CA TYR A 30 55.58 -17.26 22.82
C TYR A 30 54.74 -18.49 23.22
N ASP A 31 55.49 -19.57 23.45
CA ASP A 31 55.34 -20.74 24.33
C ASP A 31 54.10 -21.64 24.35
N GLU A 32 54.38 -22.90 23.98
CA GLU A 32 53.67 -24.11 24.39
C GLU A 32 53.82 -24.38 25.90
N VAL A 33 52.73 -24.76 26.56
CA VAL A 33 52.77 -25.76 27.65
C VAL A 33 51.63 -26.74 27.43
N SER A 34 52.00 -28.00 27.33
CA SER A 34 51.17 -29.18 27.14
C SER A 34 50.51 -29.67 28.44
N ASP A 35 49.50 -30.51 28.24
CA ASP A 35 48.97 -31.53 29.16
C ASP A 35 48.16 -31.04 30.37
N SER A 36 46.85 -31.27 30.36
CA SER A 36 46.26 -32.57 30.76
C SER A 36 44.80 -32.42 31.22
N GLU A 37 44.04 -33.50 30.97
CA GLU A 37 42.77 -33.88 31.62
C GLU A 37 41.47 -33.25 31.07
N ASP A 38 40.96 -33.92 30.04
CA ASP A 38 39.56 -34.02 29.65
C ASP A 38 38.78 -34.73 30.78
N PRO A 39 37.84 -34.08 31.51
CA PRO A 39 36.95 -34.80 32.40
C PRO A 39 35.78 -35.34 31.59
N ALA A 40 35.66 -36.66 31.64
CA ALA A 40 34.61 -37.46 31.05
C ALA A 40 33.21 -36.85 31.18
N MET A 41 32.48 -36.94 30.07
CA MET A 41 31.03 -36.94 29.96
C MET A 41 30.43 -37.84 31.06
N ASP A 42 29.79 -37.22 32.05
CA ASP A 42 28.99 -37.88 33.08
C ASP A 42 27.62 -38.22 32.48
N PRO A 43 27.27 -39.50 32.27
CA PRO A 43 25.98 -39.89 31.72
C PRO A 43 25.10 -40.36 32.88
N GLU A 44 24.46 -39.42 33.58
CA GLU A 44 23.24 -39.59 34.39
C GLU A 44 23.02 -38.31 35.20
N ASP A 45 22.36 -37.32 34.59
CA ASP A 45 21.64 -36.29 35.34
C ASP A 45 20.16 -36.71 35.42
N PRO A 46 19.71 -37.33 36.54
CA PRO A 46 18.32 -37.67 36.75
C PRO A 46 17.48 -36.51 37.28
N ASP A 47 18.02 -35.29 37.40
CA ASP A 47 17.33 -34.11 37.95
C ASP A 47 17.08 -33.03 36.88
N ALA A 48 16.61 -33.45 35.70
CA ALA A 48 15.86 -32.53 34.83
C ALA A 48 14.53 -32.17 35.52
N ASP A 49 14.57 -31.10 36.31
CA ASP A 49 13.44 -30.48 36.98
C ASP A 49 12.36 -30.11 35.94
N PRO A 50 11.14 -30.66 36.02
CA PRO A 50 10.05 -30.20 35.20
C PRO A 50 9.48 -28.94 35.86
N GLU A 51 9.68 -27.80 35.19
CA GLU A 51 9.26 -26.44 35.57
C GLU A 51 10.31 -25.70 36.42
N ASP A 52 11.36 -25.20 35.76
CA ASP A 52 12.11 -24.03 36.24
C ASP A 52 11.22 -22.78 36.04
N PRO A 53 10.66 -22.18 37.11
CA PRO A 53 9.85 -20.97 37.02
C PRO A 53 10.69 -19.71 36.77
N ASP A 54 12.03 -19.82 36.81
CA ASP A 54 13.00 -18.75 36.62
C ASP A 54 13.79 -18.90 35.29
N ALA A 55 13.35 -19.79 34.38
CA ALA A 55 13.94 -19.87 33.05
C ALA A 55 13.74 -18.54 32.31
N GLU A 56 14.84 -17.83 32.02
CA GLU A 56 14.80 -16.60 31.22
C GLU A 56 14.02 -16.88 29.92
N PRO A 57 13.05 -16.01 29.55
CA PRO A 57 12.29 -16.17 28.32
C PRO A 57 13.26 -16.37 27.16
N GLN A 58 13.16 -17.51 26.47
CA GLN A 58 14.01 -17.77 25.32
C GLN A 58 13.83 -16.62 24.34
N ALA A 59 14.94 -15.99 23.93
CA ALA A 59 14.92 -14.89 22.98
C ALA A 59 14.15 -15.32 21.72
N LEU A 60 12.91 -14.83 21.56
CA LEU A 60 12.07 -15.15 20.41
C LEU A 60 12.61 -14.53 19.11
N THR A 61 13.44 -13.49 19.24
CA THR A 61 14.13 -12.83 18.14
C THR A 61 14.87 -13.82 17.24
N GLY A 62 14.58 -13.75 15.94
CA GLY A 62 15.19 -14.60 14.92
C GLY A 62 14.55 -15.99 14.78
N THR A 63 13.55 -16.32 15.59
CA THR A 63 12.78 -17.56 15.43
C THR A 63 11.84 -17.43 14.24
N ALA A 64 11.74 -18.48 13.42
CA ALA A 64 10.84 -18.49 12.26
C ALA A 64 9.38 -18.32 12.67
N CYS A 65 8.64 -17.57 11.87
CA CYS A 65 7.21 -17.31 12.06
C CYS A 65 6.46 -17.41 10.73
N THR A 66 5.14 -17.51 10.77
CA THR A 66 4.33 -17.81 9.57
C THR A 66 3.60 -16.57 9.04
N ASN A 67 2.87 -15.89 9.91
CA ASN A 67 1.97 -14.80 9.52
C ASN A 67 2.64 -13.45 9.80
N LEU A 68 2.77 -12.61 8.77
CA LEU A 68 3.26 -11.24 8.96
C LEU A 68 2.36 -10.48 9.93
N GLY A 69 2.94 -9.68 10.82
CA GLY A 69 2.18 -8.95 11.83
C GLY A 69 1.78 -9.78 13.06
N GLU A 70 2.00 -11.10 13.05
CA GLU A 70 1.70 -11.95 14.20
C GLU A 70 2.49 -11.48 15.43
N ALA A 71 1.76 -11.08 16.47
CA ALA A 71 2.32 -10.68 17.75
C ALA A 71 2.42 -11.88 18.69
N VAL A 72 3.54 -12.00 19.39
CA VAL A 72 3.73 -12.99 20.46
C VAL A 72 4.29 -12.31 21.70
N SER A 73 3.81 -12.74 22.86
CA SER A 73 4.43 -12.35 24.14
C SER A 73 5.85 -12.88 24.19
N CYS A 74 6.78 -12.05 24.63
CA CYS A 74 8.18 -12.42 24.76
C CYS A 74 8.79 -11.70 25.97
N GLY A 75 10.00 -12.08 26.38
CA GLY A 75 10.72 -11.31 27.41
C GLY A 75 9.93 -11.09 28.72
N ASP A 76 9.97 -9.85 29.20
CA ASP A 76 9.31 -9.41 30.44
C ASP A 76 7.78 -9.23 30.27
N GLU A 77 7.07 -9.00 31.38
CA GLU A 77 5.61 -8.85 31.38
C GLU A 77 5.16 -7.68 30.49
N GLY A 78 4.42 -8.01 29.42
CA GLY A 78 3.84 -7.03 28.50
C GLY A 78 4.68 -6.74 27.26
N GLU A 79 5.89 -7.30 27.15
CA GLU A 79 6.69 -7.18 25.93
C GLU A 79 6.13 -8.06 24.81
N VAL A 80 6.24 -7.55 23.58
CA VAL A 80 5.74 -8.21 22.37
C VAL A 80 6.80 -8.25 21.29
N ALA A 81 6.83 -9.32 20.52
CA ALA A 81 7.60 -9.41 19.29
C ALA A 81 6.66 -9.64 18.11
N TYR A 82 6.93 -8.98 16.98
CA TYR A 82 6.15 -9.11 15.77
C TYR A 82 6.89 -9.94 14.72
N CYS A 83 6.14 -10.81 14.04
CA CYS A 83 6.63 -11.53 12.87
C CYS A 83 6.77 -10.58 11.68
N ALA A 84 7.97 -10.50 11.12
CA ALA A 84 8.26 -9.66 9.96
C ALA A 84 9.23 -10.34 9.00
N TYR A 85 9.38 -9.76 7.81
CA TYR A 85 10.44 -10.16 6.89
C TYR A 85 11.79 -9.62 7.37
N MET A 86 12.77 -10.50 7.50
CA MET A 86 14.13 -10.13 7.86
C MET A 86 15.01 -10.19 6.61
N GLU A 87 15.40 -9.03 6.08
CA GLU A 87 16.27 -8.95 4.89
C GLU A 87 17.58 -9.72 5.07
N SER A 88 18.15 -9.68 6.28
CA SER A 88 19.41 -10.36 6.60
C SER A 88 19.32 -11.90 6.53
N ALA A 89 18.12 -12.45 6.73
CA ALA A 89 17.87 -13.88 6.74
C ALA A 89 17.10 -14.37 5.50
N ASP A 90 16.62 -13.46 4.66
CA ASP A 90 15.74 -13.74 3.51
C ASP A 90 14.54 -14.62 3.92
N ALA A 91 14.00 -14.36 5.11
CA ALA A 91 13.02 -15.22 5.77
C ALA A 91 12.14 -14.43 6.75
N ARG A 92 10.96 -14.98 7.05
CA ARG A 92 10.07 -14.45 8.09
C ARG A 92 10.49 -14.93 9.47
N GLN A 93 10.74 -14.01 10.38
CA GLN A 93 11.14 -14.28 11.76
C GLN A 93 10.53 -13.25 12.72
N TYR A 94 10.42 -13.61 14.00
CA TYR A 94 10.09 -12.64 15.03
C TYR A 94 11.24 -11.64 15.22
N GLY A 95 10.90 -10.36 15.30
CA GLY A 95 11.83 -9.27 15.55
C GLY A 95 12.29 -9.18 17.02
N PRO A 96 12.80 -8.01 17.45
CA PRO A 96 13.13 -7.78 18.85
C PRO A 96 11.88 -7.85 19.73
N CYS A 97 12.09 -8.15 21.02
CA CYS A 97 11.09 -7.90 22.05
C CYS A 97 11.00 -6.40 22.31
N LEU A 98 9.79 -5.87 22.23
CA LEU A 98 9.50 -4.45 22.39
C LEU A 98 8.69 -4.25 23.66
N ALA A 99 9.12 -3.30 24.50
CA ALA A 99 8.31 -2.83 25.62
C ALA A 99 7.07 -2.08 25.10
N PRO A 100 5.96 -2.03 25.87
CA PRO A 100 4.75 -1.33 25.45
C PRO A 100 4.98 0.12 25.01
N GLU A 101 5.92 0.83 25.63
CA GLU A 101 6.30 2.20 25.27
C GLU A 101 7.12 2.33 23.98
N GLU A 102 7.69 1.24 23.47
CA GLU A 102 8.45 1.21 22.21
C GLU A 102 7.55 0.89 20.99
N VAL A 103 6.32 0.43 21.24
CA VAL A 103 5.32 0.15 20.21
C VAL A 103 4.55 1.43 19.90
N GLU A 104 4.93 2.10 18.80
CA GLU A 104 4.30 3.36 18.38
C GLU A 104 2.90 3.19 17.76
N CYS A 105 2.63 2.00 17.21
CA CYS A 105 1.38 1.64 16.53
C CYS A 105 1.20 0.12 16.43
N GLU A 106 -0.03 -0.34 16.17
CA GLU A 106 -0.30 -1.75 15.92
C GLU A 106 -0.18 -2.09 14.42
N PRO A 107 0.55 -3.15 14.02
CA PRO A 107 0.70 -3.49 12.59
C PRO A 107 -0.63 -3.61 11.85
N GLY A 108 -0.75 -2.90 10.72
CA GLY A 108 -1.98 -2.82 9.92
C GLY A 108 -2.99 -1.77 10.39
N GLU A 109 -2.70 -1.07 11.50
CA GLU A 109 -3.52 0.06 11.95
C GLU A 109 -3.48 1.21 10.93
N TRP A 110 -4.64 1.80 10.67
CA TRP A 110 -4.79 2.98 9.83
C TRP A 110 -5.08 4.22 10.67
N LYS A 111 -4.47 5.34 10.30
CA LYS A 111 -4.69 6.62 10.98
C LYS A 111 -4.74 7.76 9.98
N HIS A 112 -5.86 8.44 9.96
CA HIS A 112 -6.04 9.70 9.25
C HIS A 112 -5.72 10.89 10.16
N VAL A 113 -4.95 11.85 9.66
CA VAL A 113 -4.60 13.09 10.36
C VAL A 113 -5.02 14.28 9.50
N PRO A 114 -6.05 15.03 9.90
CA PRO A 114 -6.45 16.23 9.18
C PRO A 114 -5.31 17.25 9.09
N GLY A 115 -5.19 17.86 7.93
CA GLY A 115 -4.27 18.94 7.63
C GLY A 115 -4.55 20.20 8.46
N PRO A 116 -3.60 21.15 8.47
CA PRO A 116 -3.88 22.46 9.04
C PRO A 116 -5.06 23.10 8.27
N PRO A 117 -5.99 23.79 8.97
CA PRO A 117 -7.08 24.49 8.30
C PRO A 117 -6.49 25.53 7.35
N VAL A 118 -7.04 25.61 6.14
CA VAL A 118 -6.67 26.65 5.17
C VAL A 118 -7.04 28.01 5.78
N GLU A 119 -6.06 28.86 6.06
CA GLU A 119 -6.34 30.20 6.59
C GLU A 119 -7.01 31.04 5.49
N GLU A 120 -8.22 31.54 5.76
CA GLU A 120 -8.93 32.44 4.85
C GLU A 120 -8.20 33.78 4.71
N GLY A 121 -7.26 33.85 3.77
CA GLY A 121 -6.73 35.07 3.17
C GLY A 121 -5.38 35.55 3.71
N GLU A 122 -4.38 35.60 2.81
CA GLU A 122 -3.63 36.80 2.43
C GLU A 122 -2.65 36.46 1.28
N GLY A 123 -3.18 36.12 0.12
CA GLY A 123 -2.39 35.89 -1.10
C GLY A 123 -3.07 36.50 -2.33
N GLU A 124 -2.70 37.72 -2.72
CA GLU A 124 -3.04 38.22 -4.05
C GLU A 124 -2.21 37.46 -5.11
N GLY A 125 -2.74 36.37 -5.64
CA GLY A 125 -2.24 35.74 -6.86
C GLY A 125 -2.15 34.22 -6.78
N GLU A 126 -2.86 33.58 -7.71
CA GLU A 126 -3.04 32.14 -7.91
C GLU A 126 -4.17 31.56 -7.05
N GLU A 127 -5.07 30.82 -7.69
CA GLU A 127 -6.22 30.20 -7.06
C GLU A 127 -5.70 29.18 -6.05
N GLU A 128 -5.58 29.61 -4.79
CA GLU A 128 -5.12 28.77 -3.68
C GLU A 128 -6.27 27.84 -3.26
N TRP A 129 -6.64 26.96 -4.18
CA TRP A 129 -7.37 25.75 -3.86
C TRP A 129 -6.48 24.96 -2.90
N GLY A 130 -7.02 24.59 -1.74
CA GLY A 130 -6.27 23.86 -0.72
C GLY A 130 -5.62 22.61 -1.31
N ASP A 131 -4.43 22.25 -0.81
CA ASP A 131 -3.71 21.05 -1.26
C ASP A 131 -4.65 19.83 -1.19
N PRO A 132 -4.91 19.13 -2.32
CA PRO A 132 -5.68 17.87 -2.35
C PRO A 132 -5.17 16.81 -1.36
N CYS A 133 -3.91 16.94 -0.92
CA CYS A 133 -3.28 16.07 0.06
C CYS A 133 -2.83 16.87 1.29
N GLY A 134 -3.63 17.85 1.71
CA GLY A 134 -3.41 18.59 2.94
C GLY A 134 -3.54 17.69 4.19
N ASP A 135 -4.39 16.67 4.10
CA ASP A 135 -4.51 15.62 5.10
C ASP A 135 -3.43 14.55 4.90
N ILE A 136 -3.05 13.89 6.00
CA ILE A 136 -2.01 12.87 5.98
C ILE A 136 -2.57 11.57 6.53
N ASP A 137 -2.51 10.52 5.71
CA ASP A 137 -2.86 9.17 6.09
C ASP A 137 -1.61 8.35 6.42
N TYR A 138 -1.73 7.50 7.44
CA TYR A 138 -0.67 6.61 7.89
C TYR A 138 -1.16 5.17 7.97
N LEU A 139 -0.33 4.25 7.49
CA LEU A 139 -0.42 2.82 7.75
C LEU A 139 0.69 2.42 8.73
N CYS A 140 0.36 1.65 9.76
CA CYS A 140 1.37 1.06 10.61
C CYS A 140 2.00 -0.16 9.93
N GLU A 141 3.25 0.00 9.48
CA GLU A 141 4.01 -1.05 8.82
C GLU A 141 5.04 -1.68 9.75
N LEU A 142 5.62 -2.80 9.33
CA LEU A 142 6.64 -3.53 10.08
C LEU A 142 7.98 -3.55 9.34
N ALA A 143 9.01 -2.95 9.95
CA ALA A 143 10.39 -3.07 9.49
C ALA A 143 11.19 -3.87 10.51
N GLY A 144 11.67 -5.06 10.13
CA GLY A 144 12.47 -5.92 11.00
C GLY A 144 11.77 -6.33 12.31
N GLY A 145 10.44 -6.34 12.32
CA GLY A 145 9.60 -6.65 13.47
C GLY A 145 9.36 -5.48 14.43
N VAL A 146 9.72 -4.26 14.02
CA VAL A 146 9.40 -3.02 14.73
C VAL A 146 8.29 -2.27 13.99
N PRO A 147 7.13 -2.01 14.63
CA PRO A 147 6.06 -1.25 14.02
C PRO A 147 6.39 0.24 13.95
N TYR A 148 6.04 0.88 12.85
CA TYR A 148 6.21 2.32 12.66
C TYR A 148 5.13 2.90 11.75
N TRP A 149 4.81 4.18 11.93
CA TRP A 149 3.89 4.89 11.06
C TRP A 149 4.56 5.21 9.72
N GLN A 150 4.03 4.64 8.64
CA GLN A 150 4.40 4.94 7.27
C GLN A 150 3.35 5.86 6.65
N GLU A 151 3.77 7.04 6.21
CA GLU A 151 2.94 7.98 5.46
C GLU A 151 2.52 7.38 4.12
N GLN A 152 1.25 7.54 3.77
CA GLN A 152 0.63 7.00 2.57
C GLN A 152 0.43 8.10 1.52
N TYR A 153 0.42 7.70 0.26
CA TYR A 153 0.06 8.60 -0.83
C TYR A 153 -1.44 8.89 -0.78
N CYS A 154 -1.82 10.14 -0.95
CA CYS A 154 -3.21 10.59 -1.02
C CYS A 154 -3.94 10.25 -2.33
N ASP A 155 -3.27 9.62 -3.31
CA ASP A 155 -3.87 9.34 -4.61
C ASP A 155 -4.95 8.26 -4.47
N THR A 156 -6.21 8.70 -4.29
CA THR A 156 -7.33 7.79 -4.08
C THR A 156 -8.38 7.90 -5.19
N PRO A 157 -8.87 6.74 -5.66
CA PRO A 157 -10.22 6.64 -6.18
C PRO A 157 -11.05 5.55 -5.48
N LEU A 158 -12.38 5.70 -5.53
CA LEU A 158 -13.32 4.61 -5.27
C LEU A 158 -13.38 3.64 -6.45
N VAL A 159 -13.32 2.36 -6.13
CA VAL A 159 -13.55 1.25 -7.07
C VAL A 159 -14.66 0.33 -6.57
N LEU A 160 -15.29 -0.41 -7.50
CA LEU A 160 -16.34 -1.39 -7.18
C LEU A 160 -15.88 -2.81 -7.49
N SER A 161 -15.79 -3.63 -6.45
CA SER A 161 -15.63 -5.08 -6.57
C SER A 161 -16.99 -5.77 -6.55
N PHE A 162 -17.47 -6.25 -7.71
CA PHE A 162 -18.83 -6.81 -7.82
C PHE A 162 -18.99 -8.21 -7.20
N ASP A 163 -17.89 -8.94 -7.03
CA ASP A 163 -17.88 -10.27 -6.42
C ASP A 163 -17.21 -10.29 -5.04
N ALA A 164 -16.87 -9.11 -4.52
CA ALA A 164 -16.11 -8.91 -3.28
C ALA A 164 -14.75 -9.62 -3.28
N SER A 165 -14.16 -9.85 -4.45
CA SER A 165 -12.76 -10.24 -4.58
C SER A 165 -11.85 -9.03 -4.29
N PRO A 166 -10.59 -9.24 -3.85
CA PRO A 166 -9.62 -8.18 -3.69
C PRO A 166 -9.46 -7.34 -4.97
N VAL A 167 -9.12 -6.05 -4.80
CA VAL A 167 -8.91 -5.14 -5.93
C VAL A 167 -7.76 -5.66 -6.79
N GLU A 168 -8.05 -5.90 -8.07
CA GLU A 168 -7.05 -6.38 -9.02
C GLU A 168 -6.29 -5.21 -9.66
N MET A 169 -4.98 -5.14 -9.42
CA MET A 169 -4.10 -4.07 -9.88
C MET A 169 -3.24 -4.50 -11.07
N ILE A 170 -3.01 -3.57 -12.00
CA ILE A 170 -2.09 -3.68 -13.13
C ILE A 170 -0.87 -2.81 -12.82
N ALA A 171 0.32 -3.40 -12.94
CA ALA A 171 1.57 -2.68 -12.68
C ALA A 171 1.75 -1.51 -13.67
N ALA A 172 2.23 -0.37 -13.18
CA ALA A 172 2.38 0.86 -13.96
C ALA A 172 3.19 0.68 -15.25
N GLU A 173 4.25 -0.13 -15.20
CA GLU A 173 5.11 -0.43 -16.35
C GLU A 173 4.46 -1.33 -17.41
N SER A 174 3.31 -1.93 -17.07
CA SER A 174 2.56 -2.84 -17.96
C SER A 174 1.46 -2.13 -18.77
N THR A 175 1.18 -0.86 -18.48
CA THR A 175 0.19 -0.05 -19.20
C THR A 175 0.86 0.83 -20.28
N PRO A 176 0.18 1.12 -21.41
CA PRO A 176 0.61 2.14 -22.37
C PRO A 176 0.92 3.50 -21.73
N ALA A 177 1.75 4.30 -22.42
CA ALA A 177 2.39 5.49 -21.88
C ALA A 177 1.49 6.73 -21.66
N ALA A 178 0.16 6.58 -21.67
CA ALA A 178 -0.68 7.72 -21.28
C ALA A 178 -0.57 7.92 -19.76
N THR A 179 -0.96 9.11 -19.32
CA THR A 179 -0.85 9.55 -17.94
C THR A 179 -2.21 10.07 -17.52
N PHE A 180 -2.64 9.74 -16.31
CA PHE A 180 -3.88 10.22 -15.74
C PHE A 180 -3.56 10.90 -14.41
N ASP A 181 -4.04 12.12 -14.21
CA ASP A 181 -3.79 12.91 -13.01
C ASP A 181 -4.91 12.65 -11.99
N ILE A 182 -4.61 11.88 -10.94
CA ILE A 182 -5.59 11.42 -9.95
C ILE A 182 -5.84 12.49 -8.88
N SER A 183 -4.79 13.14 -8.40
CA SER A 183 -4.90 14.13 -7.32
C SER A 183 -5.12 15.55 -7.83
N MET A 184 -5.04 15.80 -9.14
CA MET A 184 -5.10 17.14 -9.76
C MET A 184 -4.00 18.09 -9.24
N ARG A 185 -2.88 17.52 -8.77
CA ARG A 185 -1.74 18.28 -8.23
C ARG A 185 -0.70 18.54 -9.30
N ALA A 186 -0.02 19.68 -9.22
CA ALA A 186 1.09 20.00 -10.12
C ALA A 186 2.27 19.00 -10.04
N ASP A 187 2.40 18.31 -8.91
CA ASP A 187 3.37 17.24 -8.65
C ASP A 187 2.69 15.86 -8.51
N SER A 188 1.46 15.70 -9.02
CA SER A 188 0.71 14.44 -8.91
C SER A 188 1.51 13.27 -9.47
N CYS A 189 1.33 12.11 -8.84
CA CYS A 189 1.86 10.88 -9.36
C CYS A 189 1.09 10.45 -10.62
N ILE A 190 1.68 10.73 -11.78
CA ILE A 190 1.12 10.29 -13.07
C ILE A 190 1.49 8.84 -13.44
N SER A 191 2.31 8.17 -12.63
CA SER A 191 2.81 6.80 -12.81
C SER A 191 2.41 5.92 -11.63
N THR A 192 1.10 5.80 -11.42
CA THR A 192 0.52 4.85 -10.47
C THR A 192 0.29 3.49 -11.11
N ASP A 193 0.18 2.46 -10.28
CA ASP A 193 -0.51 1.23 -10.65
C ASP A 193 -1.99 1.50 -10.94
N TRP A 194 -2.61 0.61 -11.71
CA TRP A 194 -3.93 0.85 -12.27
C TRP A 194 -4.92 -0.25 -11.89
N PRO A 195 -6.06 0.06 -11.25
CA PRO A 195 -7.13 -0.92 -11.07
C PRO A 195 -7.58 -1.47 -12.44
N SER A 196 -7.66 -2.79 -12.55
CA SER A 196 -8.07 -3.46 -13.77
C SER A 196 -9.57 -3.28 -14.04
N ALA A 197 -10.02 -3.52 -15.28
CA ALA A 197 -11.44 -3.53 -15.64
C ALA A 197 -12.34 -4.48 -14.82
N ALA A 198 -11.76 -5.43 -14.08
CA ALA A 198 -12.52 -6.28 -13.15
C ALA A 198 -13.07 -5.45 -11.97
N THR A 199 -12.31 -4.46 -11.51
CA THR A 199 -12.64 -3.56 -10.39
C THR A 199 -12.74 -2.11 -10.89
N PRO A 200 -13.84 -1.74 -11.58
CA PRO A 200 -14.00 -0.43 -12.19
C PRO A 200 -13.97 0.70 -11.18
N TRP A 201 -13.57 1.86 -11.68
CA TRP A 201 -13.61 3.11 -10.93
C TRP A 201 -15.05 3.62 -10.93
N LEU A 202 -15.49 4.17 -9.80
CA LEU A 202 -16.70 4.97 -9.75
C LEU A 202 -16.35 6.38 -10.24
N VAL A 203 -17.13 6.90 -11.19
CA VAL A 203 -16.83 8.16 -11.87
C VAL A 203 -18.10 8.97 -12.14
N ILE A 204 -17.93 10.26 -12.41
CA ILE A 204 -18.97 11.17 -12.84
C ILE A 204 -18.40 12.18 -13.85
N ASP A 205 -18.95 12.19 -15.06
CA ASP A 205 -18.57 13.15 -16.13
C ASP A 205 -19.18 14.52 -15.79
N LEU A 206 -18.38 15.40 -15.19
CA LEU A 206 -18.84 16.68 -14.65
C LEU A 206 -19.04 17.71 -15.75
N ASP A 207 -18.22 17.67 -16.80
CA ASP A 207 -18.26 18.66 -17.88
C ASP A 207 -19.11 18.21 -19.10
N GLN A 208 -19.58 16.97 -19.07
CA GLN A 208 -20.43 16.31 -20.08
C GLN A 208 -19.72 16.15 -21.43
N ASN A 209 -18.40 15.98 -21.44
CA ASN A 209 -17.61 15.79 -22.65
C ASN A 209 -17.61 14.34 -23.16
N GLY A 210 -18.12 13.40 -22.37
CA GLY A 210 -18.22 11.97 -22.68
C GLY A 210 -16.96 11.17 -22.39
N MET A 211 -16.01 11.74 -21.65
CA MET A 211 -14.78 11.12 -21.17
C MET A 211 -14.62 11.46 -19.68
N ILE A 212 -13.78 10.70 -19.01
CA ILE A 212 -13.25 11.03 -17.68
C ILE A 212 -11.81 11.45 -17.91
N ASP A 213 -11.48 12.72 -17.66
CA ASP A 213 -10.21 13.30 -18.08
C ASP A 213 -9.32 13.82 -16.94
N GLY A 214 -9.77 13.72 -15.70
CA GLY A 214 -8.94 13.92 -14.52
C GLY A 214 -9.58 13.50 -13.21
N GLY A 215 -8.79 13.55 -12.14
CA GLY A 215 -9.14 13.21 -10.78
C GLY A 215 -10.41 13.86 -10.23
N HIS A 216 -10.72 15.08 -10.68
CA HIS A 216 -11.94 15.80 -10.30
C HIS A 216 -13.25 15.11 -10.70
N GLU A 217 -13.21 14.18 -11.65
CA GLU A 217 -14.34 13.38 -12.13
C GLU A 217 -14.37 11.96 -11.52
N LEU A 218 -13.39 11.67 -10.66
CA LEU A 218 -13.38 10.49 -9.81
C LEU A 218 -14.05 10.81 -8.48
N PHE A 219 -14.28 9.78 -7.68
CA PHE A 219 -14.58 9.91 -6.26
C PHE A 219 -13.33 9.59 -5.46
N GLY A 220 -12.65 10.61 -4.94
CA GLY A 220 -11.36 10.47 -4.27
C GLY A 220 -10.70 11.81 -3.95
N SER A 221 -9.39 11.82 -3.72
CA SER A 221 -8.66 13.04 -3.33
C SER A 221 -8.69 14.15 -4.38
N GLY A 222 -8.82 13.81 -5.66
CA GLY A 222 -9.01 14.78 -6.74
C GLY A 222 -10.38 15.48 -6.72
N THR A 223 -11.37 14.97 -5.97
CA THR A 223 -12.72 15.54 -5.91
C THR A 223 -12.74 16.79 -5.04
N GLN A 224 -13.29 17.87 -5.60
CA GLN A 224 -13.60 19.08 -4.84
C GLN A 224 -15.00 18.99 -4.22
N LEU A 225 -15.08 19.19 -2.91
CA LEU A 225 -16.31 19.25 -2.12
C LEU A 225 -17.03 20.61 -2.32
N LEU A 226 -18.31 20.69 -1.92
CA LEU A 226 -19.11 21.91 -2.04
C LEU A 226 -18.58 23.10 -1.22
N ASP A 227 -17.81 22.83 -0.17
CA ASP A 227 -17.15 23.86 0.65
C ASP A 227 -15.86 24.41 0.00
N GLY A 228 -15.42 23.82 -1.12
CA GLY A 228 -14.23 24.20 -1.87
C GLY A 228 -12.95 23.45 -1.47
N ASN A 229 -12.99 22.65 -0.40
CA ASN A 229 -11.88 21.77 -0.02
C ASN A 229 -11.88 20.51 -0.89
N HIS A 230 -10.79 19.74 -0.83
CA HIS A 230 -10.72 18.43 -1.45
C HIS A 230 -11.26 17.34 -0.50
N ALA A 231 -11.76 16.25 -1.08
CA ALA A 231 -12.27 15.14 -0.29
C ALA A 231 -11.13 14.41 0.42
N PRO A 232 -11.23 14.12 1.73
CA PRO A 232 -10.21 13.36 2.46
C PRO A 232 -10.13 11.90 2.01
N ASN A 233 -11.20 11.40 1.36
CA ASN A 233 -11.29 10.09 0.75
C ASN A 233 -12.51 10.09 -0.19
N GLY A 234 -12.61 9.08 -1.04
CA GLY A 234 -13.66 8.90 -2.01
C GLY A 234 -15.05 8.64 -1.44
N PHE A 235 -15.19 8.09 -0.22
CA PHE A 235 -16.49 8.01 0.44
C PHE A 235 -17.02 9.39 0.83
N ALA A 236 -16.14 10.28 1.33
CA ALA A 236 -16.50 11.68 1.58
C ALA A 236 -16.87 12.41 0.29
N ALA A 237 -16.18 12.12 -0.82
CA ALA A 237 -16.56 12.63 -2.14
C ALA A 237 -17.96 12.14 -2.56
N LEU A 238 -18.28 10.87 -2.31
CA LEU A 238 -19.58 10.29 -2.65
C LEU A 238 -20.71 10.86 -1.79
N ALA A 239 -20.43 11.14 -0.51
CA ALA A 239 -21.37 11.70 0.45
C ALA A 239 -21.90 13.09 0.03
N GLU A 240 -21.14 13.87 -0.74
CA GLU A 240 -21.61 15.16 -1.27
C GLU A 240 -22.83 15.05 -2.19
N LEU A 241 -23.08 13.85 -2.73
CA LEU A 241 -24.21 13.59 -3.60
C LEU A 241 -25.45 13.11 -2.84
N ASP A 242 -25.32 12.67 -1.58
CA ASP A 242 -26.45 12.26 -0.71
C ASP A 242 -27.22 13.52 -0.26
N ALA A 243 -28.26 13.85 -0.99
CA ALA A 243 -28.98 15.10 -0.84
C ALA A 243 -30.02 15.07 0.28
N ASP A 244 -30.48 13.87 0.66
CA ASP A 244 -31.47 13.69 1.72
C ASP A 244 -30.87 13.25 3.07
N GLY A 245 -29.58 12.92 3.09
CA GLY A 245 -28.76 12.65 4.27
C GLY A 245 -29.14 11.33 4.93
N ASN A 246 -29.40 10.30 4.12
CA ASN A 246 -29.82 8.98 4.59
C ASN A 246 -28.69 7.94 4.61
N ASP A 247 -27.45 8.38 4.35
CA ASP A 247 -26.22 7.61 4.31
C ASP A 247 -26.15 6.63 3.10
N LEU A 248 -27.00 6.84 2.09
CA LEU A 248 -27.00 6.14 0.82
C LEU A 248 -27.11 7.15 -0.33
N ILE A 249 -26.33 6.92 -1.38
CA ILE A 249 -26.60 7.54 -2.68
C ILE A 249 -27.51 6.61 -3.49
N ASP A 250 -28.71 7.06 -3.82
CA ASP A 250 -29.71 6.26 -4.54
C ASP A 250 -30.59 7.10 -5.48
N GLY A 251 -31.63 6.48 -6.07
CA GLY A 251 -32.52 7.15 -7.02
C GLY A 251 -33.36 8.31 -6.46
N ALA A 252 -33.33 8.57 -5.15
CA ALA A 252 -33.87 9.78 -4.53
C ALA A 252 -32.94 10.99 -4.71
N ASP A 253 -31.66 10.76 -4.96
CA ASP A 253 -30.65 11.79 -5.07
C ASP A 253 -30.55 12.37 -6.48
N PRO A 254 -30.43 13.72 -6.63
CA PRO A 254 -30.55 14.38 -7.93
C PRO A 254 -29.52 13.97 -8.98
N ARG A 255 -28.36 13.44 -8.56
CA ARG A 255 -27.22 13.13 -9.45
C ARG A 255 -26.89 11.64 -9.52
N PHE A 256 -27.71 10.78 -8.92
CA PHE A 256 -27.43 9.35 -8.92
C PHE A 256 -27.43 8.72 -10.32
N ASP A 257 -28.26 9.25 -11.23
CA ASP A 257 -28.32 8.79 -12.62
C ASP A 257 -27.14 9.28 -13.48
N GLU A 258 -26.29 10.16 -12.95
CA GLU A 258 -25.03 10.60 -13.56
C GLU A 258 -23.85 9.68 -13.23
N LEU A 259 -23.98 8.81 -12.20
CA LEU A 259 -22.91 7.91 -11.79
C LEU A 259 -22.64 6.83 -12.85
N MET A 260 -21.36 6.63 -13.13
CA MET A 260 -20.87 5.66 -14.11
C MET A 260 -19.75 4.81 -13.53
N LEU A 261 -19.50 3.70 -14.22
CA LEU A 261 -18.35 2.84 -14.01
C LEU A 261 -17.40 3.00 -15.18
N TRP A 262 -16.13 3.29 -14.89
CA TRP A 262 -15.07 3.22 -15.87
C TRP A 262 -14.34 1.88 -15.78
N ARG A 263 -14.51 1.07 -16.83
CA ARG A 263 -13.78 -0.19 -17.03
C ARG A 263 -12.77 0.01 -18.15
N ASP A 264 -11.56 0.42 -17.78
CA ASP A 264 -10.44 0.55 -18.71
C ASP A 264 -9.99 -0.84 -19.19
N TRP A 265 -10.48 -1.27 -20.35
CA TRP A 265 -10.35 -2.66 -20.83
C TRP A 265 -9.00 -2.92 -21.49
N ASP A 266 -8.40 -1.90 -22.09
CA ASP A 266 -7.09 -2.00 -22.70
C ASP A 266 -5.96 -1.42 -21.83
N ALA A 267 -6.34 -0.91 -20.65
CA ALA A 267 -5.48 -0.38 -19.60
C ALA A 267 -4.62 0.80 -20.09
N ASP A 268 -5.12 1.57 -21.06
CA ASP A 268 -4.38 2.66 -21.68
C ASP A 268 -4.49 4.00 -20.93
N ARG A 269 -5.27 4.05 -19.85
CA ARG A 269 -5.51 5.22 -18.98
C ARG A 269 -6.24 6.37 -19.69
N VAL A 270 -6.95 6.09 -20.78
CA VAL A 270 -7.75 7.07 -21.51
C VAL A 270 -9.20 6.61 -21.52
N SER A 271 -10.05 7.30 -20.76
CA SER A 271 -11.47 7.00 -20.75
C SER A 271 -12.10 7.23 -22.12
N THR A 272 -12.78 6.20 -22.63
CA THR A 272 -13.57 6.28 -23.86
C THR A 272 -15.05 5.92 -23.61
N PRO A 273 -16.00 6.42 -24.43
CA PRO A 273 -17.42 6.14 -24.23
C PRO A 273 -17.81 4.65 -24.22
N ASP A 274 -17.02 3.78 -24.86
CA ASP A 274 -17.25 2.33 -24.86
C ASP A 274 -16.75 1.61 -23.60
N GLU A 275 -16.03 2.31 -22.73
CA GLU A 275 -15.55 1.83 -21.42
C GLU A 275 -16.39 2.34 -20.25
N LEU A 276 -17.24 3.34 -20.51
CA LEU A 276 -18.15 3.93 -19.53
C LEU A 276 -19.50 3.21 -19.57
N THR A 277 -19.93 2.74 -18.40
CA THR A 277 -21.25 2.11 -18.22
C THR A 277 -22.01 2.83 -17.12
N PRO A 278 -23.27 3.26 -17.32
CA PRO A 278 -24.09 3.80 -16.25
C PRO A 278 -24.16 2.84 -15.06
N LEU A 279 -24.06 3.37 -13.83
CA LEU A 279 -24.08 2.56 -12.60
C LEU A 279 -25.36 1.71 -12.51
N LEU A 280 -26.50 2.31 -12.85
CA LEU A 280 -27.81 1.66 -12.93
C LEU A 280 -27.84 0.46 -13.90
N ASP A 281 -27.15 0.56 -15.03
CA ASP A 281 -27.09 -0.53 -16.03
C ASP A 281 -26.29 -1.74 -15.51
N SER A 282 -25.47 -1.53 -14.48
CA SER A 282 -24.76 -2.59 -13.76
C SER A 282 -25.58 -3.24 -12.64
N GLY A 283 -26.84 -2.82 -12.47
CA GLY A 283 -27.77 -3.39 -11.49
C GLY A 283 -27.55 -2.90 -10.06
N VAL A 284 -26.80 -1.82 -9.87
CA VAL A 284 -26.59 -1.13 -8.59
C VAL A 284 -27.68 -0.06 -8.46
N ASN A 285 -28.48 -0.13 -7.38
CA ASN A 285 -29.57 0.82 -7.14
C ASN A 285 -29.29 1.81 -6.01
N SER A 286 -28.24 1.55 -5.22
CA SER A 286 -27.80 2.38 -4.12
C SER A 286 -26.35 2.05 -3.79
N LEU A 287 -25.56 3.03 -3.34
CA LEU A 287 -24.26 2.81 -2.72
C LEU A 287 -24.24 3.43 -1.32
N PRO A 288 -23.61 2.78 -0.33
CA PRO A 288 -23.39 3.40 0.98
C PRO A 288 -22.33 4.52 0.88
N VAL A 289 -22.49 5.56 1.69
CA VAL A 289 -21.47 6.61 1.86
C VAL A 289 -20.71 6.50 3.17
N GLU A 290 -21.22 5.71 4.12
CA GLU A 290 -20.46 5.25 5.30
C GLU A 290 -19.58 4.04 4.97
N PHE A 291 -18.48 3.89 5.72
CA PHE A 291 -17.50 2.83 5.51
C PHE A 291 -16.96 2.28 6.83
N ASP A 292 -16.44 1.06 6.76
CA ASP A 292 -15.55 0.47 7.75
C ASP A 292 -14.09 0.60 7.27
N ILE A 293 -13.15 0.70 8.21
CA ILE A 293 -11.72 0.63 7.90
C ILE A 293 -11.30 -0.86 7.91
N ALA A 294 -10.87 -1.35 6.75
CA ALA A 294 -10.34 -2.69 6.57
C ALA A 294 -9.22 -2.66 5.51
N VAL A 295 -7.99 -2.54 5.98
CA VAL A 295 -6.81 -2.40 5.12
C VAL A 295 -6.43 -3.73 4.48
N ASP A 296 -6.27 -3.74 3.16
CA ASP A 296 -5.64 -4.81 2.38
C ASP A 296 -4.72 -4.18 1.34
N CYS A 297 -3.43 -4.47 1.42
CA CYS A 297 -2.42 -3.91 0.54
C CYS A 297 -1.78 -5.00 -0.32
N ASP A 298 -1.50 -4.67 -1.57
CA ASP A 298 -0.71 -5.54 -2.44
C ASP A 298 0.80 -5.36 -2.23
N GLU A 299 1.60 -6.26 -2.82
CA GLU A 299 3.06 -6.24 -2.70
C GLU A 299 3.72 -5.01 -3.35
N ARG A 300 2.97 -4.22 -4.14
CA ARG A 300 3.45 -3.00 -4.80
C ARG A 300 3.07 -1.73 -4.02
N GLY A 301 2.37 -1.87 -2.90
CA GLY A 301 2.04 -0.78 -1.98
C GLY A 301 0.70 -0.11 -2.26
N ASN A 302 -0.14 -0.68 -3.14
CA ASN A 302 -1.50 -0.19 -3.33
C ASN A 302 -2.38 -0.75 -2.22
N CYS A 303 -3.15 0.09 -1.54
CA CYS A 303 -3.92 -0.30 -0.36
C CYS A 303 -5.40 0.05 -0.50
N GLY A 304 -6.28 -0.96 -0.43
CA GLY A 304 -7.72 -0.72 -0.24
C GLY A 304 -8.04 -0.58 1.25
N VAL A 305 -8.56 0.56 1.68
CA VAL A 305 -8.64 0.95 3.10
C VAL A 305 -10.08 1.09 3.58
N GLN A 306 -10.82 2.09 3.11
CA GLN A 306 -12.23 2.27 3.45
C GLN A 306 -13.05 1.32 2.59
N ARG A 307 -13.97 0.59 3.22
CA ARG A 307 -14.78 -0.44 2.56
C ARG A 307 -16.22 -0.38 2.99
N ALA A 308 -17.11 -0.64 2.04
CA ALA A 308 -18.53 -0.79 2.33
C ALA A 308 -19.18 -1.77 1.37
N SER A 309 -20.07 -2.62 1.89
CA SER A 309 -20.81 -3.58 1.06
C SER A 309 -22.00 -2.90 0.37
N PHE A 310 -22.26 -3.27 -0.89
CA PHE A 310 -23.46 -2.84 -1.63
C PHE A 310 -24.18 -4.02 -2.26
N GLU A 311 -25.51 -3.89 -2.45
CA GLU A 311 -26.30 -4.88 -3.17
C GLU A 311 -26.41 -4.54 -4.66
N HIS A 312 -26.34 -5.56 -5.51
CA HIS A 312 -26.60 -5.44 -6.95
C HIS A 312 -27.38 -6.63 -7.48
N ALA A 313 -27.81 -6.55 -8.73
CA ALA A 313 -28.63 -7.60 -9.37
C ALA A 313 -27.98 -9.00 -9.37
N GLY A 314 -26.64 -9.08 -9.30
CA GLY A 314 -25.87 -10.32 -9.28
C GLY A 314 -25.47 -10.82 -7.88
N GLY A 315 -25.66 -10.03 -6.81
CA GLY A 315 -25.24 -10.42 -5.46
C GLY A 315 -24.87 -9.22 -4.58
N VAL A 316 -23.86 -9.42 -3.74
CA VAL A 316 -23.27 -8.39 -2.88
C VAL A 316 -21.86 -8.11 -3.38
N GLY A 317 -21.54 -6.84 -3.58
CA GLY A 317 -20.21 -6.35 -3.90
C GLY A 317 -19.66 -5.45 -2.80
N GLU A 318 -18.51 -4.85 -3.05
CA GLU A 318 -17.81 -3.94 -2.15
C GLU A 318 -17.37 -2.68 -2.89
N VAL A 319 -17.63 -1.51 -2.30
CA VAL A 319 -16.99 -0.25 -2.66
C VAL A 319 -15.71 -0.15 -1.84
N VAL A 320 -14.59 0.13 -2.49
CA VAL A 320 -13.27 0.21 -1.86
C VAL A 320 -12.62 1.52 -2.25
N ASP A 321 -12.13 2.25 -1.26
CA ASP A 321 -11.23 3.38 -1.46
C ASP A 321 -9.79 2.90 -1.51
N VAL A 322 -9.10 3.18 -2.61
CA VAL A 322 -7.77 2.63 -2.89
C VAL A 322 -6.73 3.72 -2.86
N TYR A 323 -5.74 3.60 -2.00
CA TYR A 323 -4.55 4.43 -1.94
C TYR A 323 -3.52 3.87 -2.91
N LEU A 324 -3.27 4.59 -3.99
CA LEU A 324 -2.39 4.16 -5.08
C LEU A 324 -0.95 4.54 -4.80
N ALA A 325 -0.05 3.56 -4.93
CA ALA A 325 1.37 3.80 -4.78
C ALA A 325 1.94 4.54 -6.00
N CYS A 326 2.91 5.42 -5.73
CA CYS A 326 3.67 6.09 -6.78
C CYS A 326 4.97 5.35 -7.14
N HIS A 327 5.26 5.23 -8.44
CA HIS A 327 6.43 4.50 -8.98
C HIS A 327 7.37 5.35 -9.84
#